data_AF-A0A2E2QVD0-F1
#
_entry.id   AF-A0A2E2QVD0-F1
#
_cell.length_a   1.000
_cell.length_b   1.000
_cell.length_c   1.000
_cell.angle_alpha   90.00
_cell.angle_beta   90.00
_cell.angle_gamma   90.00
#
_symmetry.space_group_name_H-M   'P 1'
#
loop_
_entity.id
_entity.type
_entity.pdbx_description
1 polymer ?
#
loop_
_entity_poly.entity_id
_entity_poly.type
_entity_poly.pdbx_seq_one_letter_code
_entity_poly.pdbx_strand_id
1 'polypeptide(L)' 'MQIVMFLVPVMLILVTLGIVLFSWAVKNGQYDDLEGPAHRILYDDDKDMIPDDARTDKPADKKATGQTNRGRRKDQIGRG' A
#
# COMPACT_ATOMS: atom_id res chain seq x y z
N MET A 1 55.12 5.30 -9.37
CA MET A 1 54.30 4.70 -10.45
C MET A 1 53.82 3.27 -10.16
N GLN A 2 53.79 2.79 -8.90
CA GLN A 2 53.32 1.43 -8.58
C GLN A 2 51.86 1.40 -8.11
N ILE A 3 51.37 2.50 -7.50
CA ILE A 3 50.02 2.56 -6.93
C ILE A 3 48.92 2.38 -8.00
N VAL A 4 49.15 2.88 -9.21
CA VAL A 4 48.20 2.76 -10.34
C VAL A 4 47.95 1.29 -10.68
N MET A 5 48.97 0.44 -10.56
CA MET A 5 48.87 -1.00 -10.80
C MET A 5 47.93 -1.71 -9.82
N PHE A 6 47.73 -1.16 -8.62
CA PHE A 6 46.76 -1.65 -7.64
C PHE A 6 45.39 -0.98 -7.77
N LEU A 7 45.35 0.32 -8.10
CA LEU A 7 44.10 1.08 -8.24
C LEU A 7 43.24 0.61 -9.42
N VAL A 8 43.85 0.29 -10.56
CA VAL A 8 43.12 -0.19 -11.76
C VAL A 8 42.34 -1.48 -11.48
N PRO A 9 42.93 -2.57 -10.96
CA PRO A 9 42.18 -3.79 -10.68
C PRO A 9 41.16 -3.61 -9.56
N VAL A 10 41.46 -2.80 -8.53
CA VAL A 10 40.49 -2.50 -7.47
C VAL A 10 39.24 -1.83 -8.04
N MET A 11 39.41 -0.83 -8.92
CA MET A 11 38.26 -0.17 -9.56
C MET A 11 37.45 -1.13 -10.44
N LEU A 12 38.10 -2.02 -11.18
CA LEU A 12 37.38 -3.04 -11.97
C LEU A 12 36.55 -3.97 -11.09
N ILE A 13 37.08 -4.39 -9.94
CA ILE A 13 36.35 -5.21 -8.96
C ILE A 13 35.15 -4.43 -8.41
N LEU A 14 35.34 -3.17 -8.02
CA LEU A 14 34.26 -2.34 -7.48
C LEU A 14 33.14 -2.12 -8.50
N VAL A 15 33.48 -1.86 -9.77
CA VAL A 15 32.49 -1.74 -10.85
C VAL A 15 31.73 -3.04 -11.06
N THR A 16 32.45 -4.17 -11.11
CA THR A 16 31.84 -5.50 -11.26
C THR A 16 30.90 -5.81 -10.09
N LEU A 17 31.33 -5.51 -8.85
CA LEU A 17 30.52 -5.70 -7.65
C LEU A 17 29.26 -4.82 -7.70
N GLY A 18 29.41 -3.56 -8.11
CA GLY A 18 28.29 -2.64 -8.29
C GLY A 18 27.26 -3.17 -9.28
N ILE A 19 27.69 -3.68 -10.43
CA ILE A 19 26.80 -4.28 -11.44
C ILE A 19 26.09 -5.52 -10.89
N VAL A 20 26.79 -6.40 -10.18
CA VAL A 20 26.20 -7.61 -9.60
C VAL A 20 25.16 -7.26 -8.54
N LEU A 21 25.48 -6.34 -7.62
CA LEU A 21 24.57 -5.90 -6.57
C LEU A 21 23.36 -5.18 -7.14
N PHE A 22 23.56 -4.28 -8.10
CA PHE A 22 22.47 -3.59 -8.79
C PHE A 22 21.57 -4.57 -9.54
N SER A 23 22.15 -5.52 -10.28
CA SER A 23 21.39 -6.55 -11.00
C SER A 23 20.61 -7.46 -10.06
N TRP A 24 21.15 -7.75 -8.87
CA TRP A 24 20.43 -8.49 -7.83
C TRP A 24 19.25 -7.67 -7.28
N ALA A 25 19.46 -6.39 -6.94
CA ALA A 25 18.42 -5.52 -6.43
C ALA A 25 17.25 -5.32 -7.41
N VAL A 26 17.55 -5.16 -8.70
CA VAL A 26 16.54 -5.08 -9.77
C VAL A 26 15.75 -6.39 -9.86
N LYS A 27 16.42 -7.54 -9.84
CA LYS A 27 15.74 -8.86 -9.86
C LYS A 27 14.90 -9.11 -8.61
N ASN A 28 15.26 -8.50 -7.48
CA ASN A 28 14.55 -8.64 -6.22
C ASN A 28 13.29 -7.76 -6.13
N GLY A 29 12.92 -7.04 -7.20
CA GLY A 29 11.68 -6.26 -7.27
C GLY A 29 11.67 -5.02 -6.36
N GLN A 30 12.84 -4.53 -5.90
CA GLN A 30 12.90 -3.37 -4.99
C GLN A 30 12.35 -2.07 -5.61
N TYR A 31 12.21 -2.02 -6.93
CA TYR A 31 11.67 -0.89 -7.67
C TYR A 31 10.17 -0.99 -7.97
N ASP A 32 9.54 -2.14 -7.70
CA ASP A 32 8.13 -2.37 -8.02
C ASP A 32 7.16 -1.62 -7.07
N ASP A 33 7.65 -1.14 -5.92
CA ASP A 33 6.87 -0.39 -4.92
C ASP A 33 7.13 1.14 -4.95
N LEU A 34 7.75 1.66 -6.02
CA LEU A 34 7.89 3.11 -6.21
C LEU A 34 6.56 3.82 -6.52
N GLU A 35 5.49 3.07 -6.81
CA GLU A 35 4.14 3.61 -7.06
C GLU A 35 3.30 3.81 -5.78
N GLY A 36 3.82 3.45 -4.59
CA GLY A 36 3.02 3.19 -3.38
C GLY A 36 2.13 4.33 -2.83
N PRO A 37 2.59 5.59 -2.63
CA PRO A 37 1.81 6.57 -1.84
C PRO A 37 1.32 7.84 -2.55
N ALA A 38 1.94 8.25 -3.67
CA ALA A 38 1.71 9.58 -4.24
C ALA A 38 0.27 9.80 -4.75
N HIS A 39 -0.40 8.73 -5.17
CA HIS A 39 -1.75 8.82 -5.72
C HIS A 39 -2.86 8.84 -4.65
N ARG A 40 -2.53 8.56 -3.38
CA ARG A 40 -3.52 8.52 -2.29
C ARG A 40 -3.72 9.89 -1.64
N ILE A 41 -2.64 10.66 -1.48
CA ILE A 41 -2.69 12.00 -0.86
C ILE A 41 -3.51 13.01 -1.67
N LEU A 42 -3.58 12.89 -3.00
CA LEU A 42 -4.30 13.86 -3.83
C LEU A 42 -5.80 13.56 -3.99
N TYR A 43 -6.27 12.35 -3.64
CA TYR A 43 -7.64 11.91 -3.89
C TYR A 43 -8.34 11.34 -2.65
N ASP A 44 -7.64 11.17 -1.52
CA ASP A 44 -8.24 10.62 -0.31
C ASP A 44 -9.04 11.63 0.53
N ASP A 45 -8.78 12.93 0.38
CA ASP A 45 -9.41 14.00 1.20
C ASP A 45 -10.74 14.50 0.62
N ASP A 46 -11.02 14.29 -0.66
CA ASP A 46 -12.18 14.89 -1.34
C ASP A 46 -13.44 14.01 -1.31
N LYS A 47 -13.34 12.74 -0.91
CA LYS A 47 -14.48 11.79 -0.94
C LYS A 47 -15.59 12.16 0.04
N ASP A 48 -15.20 12.78 1.15
CA ASP A 48 -16.10 13.20 2.24
C ASP A 48 -16.61 14.63 2.02
N MET A 49 -16.07 15.36 1.03
CA MET A 49 -16.46 16.73 0.69
C MET A 49 -17.45 16.81 -0.48
N ILE A 50 -17.77 15.69 -1.16
CA ILE A 50 -18.80 15.66 -2.21
C ILE A 50 -20.17 15.61 -1.53
N PRO A 51 -21.00 16.67 -1.64
CA PRO A 51 -22.34 16.66 -1.07
C PRO A 51 -23.21 15.60 -1.77
N ASP A 52 -24.10 14.96 -1.01
CA ASP A 52 -24.86 13.77 -1.45
C ASP A 52 -25.78 14.02 -2.65
N ASP A 53 -26.08 15.29 -2.95
CA ASP A 53 -26.88 15.76 -4.08
C ASP A 53 -26.10 15.83 -5.41
N ALA A 54 -24.77 15.82 -5.37
CA ALA A 54 -23.90 15.83 -6.56
C ALA A 54 -23.51 14.43 -7.07
N ARG A 55 -23.93 13.36 -6.38
CA ARG A 55 -23.63 11.96 -6.76
C ARG A 55 -24.65 11.46 -7.80
N THR A 56 -24.37 11.65 -9.09
CA THR A 56 -25.30 11.23 -10.16
C THR A 56 -25.30 9.74 -10.52
N ASP A 57 -24.43 8.92 -9.93
CA ASP A 57 -24.28 7.52 -10.34
C ASP A 57 -24.39 6.56 -9.15
N LYS A 58 -25.62 6.22 -8.75
CA LYS A 58 -25.87 5.11 -7.82
C LYS A 58 -26.84 4.10 -8.46
N PRO A 59 -26.36 2.95 -8.96
CA PRO A 59 -27.19 1.76 -8.97
C PRO A 59 -27.32 1.33 -7.51
N ALA A 60 -28.53 1.47 -6.97
CA ALA A 60 -28.88 0.88 -5.69
C ALA A 60 -28.75 -0.64 -5.79
N ASP A 61 -27.77 -1.22 -5.11
CA ASP A 61 -27.82 -2.65 -4.80
C ASP A 61 -27.79 -2.88 -3.29
N LYS A 62 -28.80 -3.61 -2.85
CA LYS A 62 -29.06 -4.00 -1.47
C LYS A 62 -28.32 -5.31 -1.22
N LYS A 63 -27.61 -5.42 -0.10
CA LYS A 63 -27.52 -6.64 0.74
C LYS A 63 -26.76 -6.27 2.01
N ALA A 64 -27.43 -6.01 3.13
CA ALA A 64 -27.98 -7.02 4.04
C ALA A 64 -26.93 -8.04 4.51
N THR A 65 -26.09 -7.66 5.49
CA THR A 65 -25.44 -8.63 6.38
C THR A 65 -25.21 -8.05 7.78
N GLY A 66 -25.89 -8.63 8.79
CA GLY A 66 -25.54 -8.62 10.22
C GLY A 66 -25.81 -7.33 11.00
N GLN A 67 -27.06 -6.93 11.23
CA GLN A 67 -27.85 -7.38 12.38
C GLN A 67 -27.07 -7.65 13.69
N THR A 68 -27.27 -6.72 14.62
CA THR A 68 -27.55 -6.94 16.05
C THR A 68 -26.45 -7.51 16.93
N ASN A 69 -25.55 -6.64 17.36
CA ASN A 69 -24.99 -6.74 18.71
C ASN A 69 -25.06 -5.37 19.41
N ARG A 70 -26.17 -5.13 20.13
CA ARG A 70 -26.29 -4.08 21.15
C ARG A 70 -27.56 -4.34 21.97
N GLY A 71 -27.35 -4.87 23.17
CA GLY A 71 -28.40 -5.39 24.03
C GLY A 71 -29.43 -4.36 24.50
N ARG A 72 -30.56 -4.89 24.95
CA ARG A 72 -31.44 -4.29 25.96
C ARG A 72 -32.43 -5.33 26.45
N ARG A 73 -32.63 -5.35 27.78
CA ARG A 73 -33.71 -6.04 28.52
C ARG A 73 -33.63 -7.57 28.45
N LYS A 74 -32.99 -8.28 29.39
CA LYS A 74 -33.43 -8.51 30.78
C LYS A 74 -34.95 -8.39 30.98
N ASP A 75 -35.43 -9.27 31.85
CA ASP A 75 -36.70 -9.21 32.56
C ASP A 75 -38.00 -9.42 31.76
N GLN A 76 -38.87 -10.26 32.35
CA GLN A 76 -40.29 -10.51 32.03
C GLN A 76 -40.57 -11.61 31.00
N ILE A 77 -41.36 -12.67 31.23
CA ILE A 77 -42.33 -13.03 32.28
C ILE A 77 -42.57 -14.55 32.17
N GLY A 78 -42.56 -15.24 33.31
CA GLY A 78 -43.44 -16.34 33.73
C GLY A 78 -43.89 -17.43 32.75
N ARG A 79 -43.55 -18.67 33.09
CA ARG A 79 -44.44 -19.85 33.29
C ARG A 79 -43.49 -20.98 33.75
N GLY A 80 -43.58 -21.47 34.98
CA GLY A 80 -44.80 -21.98 35.58
C GLY A 80 -44.96 -23.40 35.11
#